data_AF-A0A838IIJ6-F1
#
_entry.id   AF-A0A838IIJ6-F1
#
_cell.length_a   1.000
_cell.length_b   1.000
_cell.length_c   1.000
_cell.angle_alpha   90.00
_cell.angle_beta   90.00
_cell.angle_gamma   90.00
#
_symmetry.space_group_name_H-M   'P 1'
#
loop_
_entity.id
_entity.type
_entity.pdbx_description
1 polymer ?
#
loop_
_entity_poly.entity_id
_entity_poly.type
_entity_poly.pdbx_seq_one_letter_code
_entity_poly.pdbx_strand_id
1 'polypeptide(L)'
;MNAYSSYHTLVDHGRPIVHGVDTPDSRPALLHLLSYAHERKLLVSEGAWRLHSRECRELEERTGYSPPGGWKGLCGLAAGCRVLRAVADGFVAESGLDEVAAWSSEAARRRLLESYTCYLAPPSSAAGVFILMGLHPVWGLRLAHAVNLASDHIDGSGLNLGFRDDAIFPAHTLSAVQDAVFGATACVVATLRQLTPYKAYPIDALAGVVDASCRLARQHALDTLDVNALDGLPVFLAHDLVDGLDGRSHHRVVDFTTSNLVDTLLVPSGAFRRFDDGSFCTFPNAFDQLTVSGLDRDGQNLWFSRLLNGLKPPFA
;
A
#
# COMPACT_ATOMS: atom_id res chain seq x y z
N MET A 1 -7.77 4.42 21.16
CA MET A 1 -7.17 3.09 21.43
C MET A 1 -5.67 3.24 21.26
N ASN A 2 -4.83 2.76 22.19
CA ASN A 2 -3.36 2.93 22.07
C ASN A 2 -2.77 1.80 21.18
N ALA A 3 -1.67 2.08 20.49
CA ALA A 3 -1.06 1.16 19.52
C ALA A 3 -0.78 -0.24 20.09
N TYR A 4 -0.30 -0.28 21.33
CA TYR A 4 -0.02 -1.49 22.07
C TYR A 4 -1.26 -2.37 22.27
N SER A 5 -2.40 -1.77 22.68
CA SER A 5 -3.66 -2.49 22.87
C SER A 5 -4.21 -3.07 21.57
N SER A 6 -4.13 -2.34 20.45
CA SER A 6 -4.57 -2.83 19.14
C SER A 6 -3.68 -3.98 18.65
N TYR A 7 -2.36 -3.88 18.82
CA TYR A 7 -1.42 -4.95 18.50
C TYR A 7 -1.67 -6.22 19.33
N HIS A 8 -1.82 -6.10 20.64
CA HIS A 8 -2.12 -7.24 21.50
C HIS A 8 -3.48 -7.88 21.18
N THR A 9 -4.50 -7.05 20.94
CA THR A 9 -5.79 -7.54 20.47
C THR A 9 -5.62 -8.33 19.18
N LEU A 10 -4.78 -7.88 18.26
CA LEU A 10 -4.52 -8.60 17.02
C LEU A 10 -3.82 -9.94 17.27
N VAL A 11 -2.65 -9.95 17.93
CA VAL A 11 -1.83 -11.17 18.06
C VAL A 11 -2.48 -12.20 18.99
N ASP A 12 -3.12 -11.76 20.07
CA ASP A 12 -3.66 -12.65 21.10
C ASP A 12 -4.99 -13.31 20.67
N HIS A 13 -5.69 -12.74 19.68
CA HIS A 13 -6.99 -13.24 19.21
C HIS A 13 -6.90 -14.09 17.94
N GLY A 14 -5.70 -14.57 17.58
CA GLY A 14 -5.50 -15.48 16.45
C GLY A 14 -6.15 -16.85 16.69
N ARG A 15 -7.14 -17.21 15.87
CA ARG A 15 -7.88 -18.48 15.97
C ARG A 15 -7.48 -19.45 14.86
N PRO A 16 -7.49 -20.78 15.10
CA PRO A 16 -7.32 -21.76 14.03
C PRO A 16 -8.41 -21.61 12.96
N ILE A 17 -8.04 -21.73 11.68
CA ILE A 17 -9.02 -21.75 10.59
C ILE A 17 -9.62 -23.16 10.50
N VAL A 18 -10.95 -23.24 10.44
CA VAL A 18 -11.69 -24.52 10.46
C VAL A 18 -11.59 -25.28 9.12
N HIS A 19 -11.33 -24.56 8.02
CA HIS A 19 -11.19 -25.11 6.69
C HIS A 19 -9.77 -24.90 6.14
N GLY A 20 -9.28 -25.85 5.34
CA GLY A 20 -8.02 -25.68 4.63
C GLY A 20 -8.08 -24.45 3.74
N VAL A 21 -7.08 -23.56 3.88
CA VAL A 21 -6.93 -22.37 3.06
C VAL A 21 -5.64 -22.53 2.26
N ASP A 22 -5.78 -22.66 0.96
CA ASP A 22 -4.62 -22.69 0.06
C ASP A 22 -4.02 -21.29 -0.06
N THR A 23 -2.69 -21.25 -0.13
CA THR A 23 -1.97 -20.02 -0.43
C THR A 23 -2.20 -19.63 -1.89
N PRO A 24 -2.77 -18.44 -2.18
CA PRO A 24 -2.99 -18.01 -3.55
C PRO A 24 -1.68 -17.85 -4.32
N ASP A 25 -1.66 -18.36 -5.55
CA ASP A 25 -0.61 -18.07 -6.51
C ASP A 25 -1.09 -16.96 -7.47
N SER A 26 -0.48 -15.79 -7.34
CA SER A 26 -0.79 -14.62 -8.18
C SER A 26 -0.10 -14.69 -9.55
N ARG A 27 0.90 -15.56 -9.73
CA ARG A 27 1.68 -15.64 -10.97
C ARG A 27 0.86 -16.08 -12.19
N PRO A 28 0.00 -17.12 -12.13
CA PRO A 28 -0.87 -17.46 -13.26
C PRO A 28 -1.76 -16.28 -13.69
N ALA A 29 -2.33 -15.55 -12.72
CA ALA A 29 -3.14 -14.39 -13.02
C ALA A 29 -2.34 -13.27 -13.69
N LEU A 30 -1.11 -13.01 -13.23
CA LEU A 30 -0.21 -12.05 -13.89
C LEU A 30 0.11 -12.46 -15.33
N LEU A 31 0.37 -13.74 -15.58
CA LEU A 31 0.66 -14.26 -16.92
C LEU A 31 -0.56 -14.11 -17.86
N HIS A 32 -1.77 -14.41 -17.38
CA HIS A 32 -2.97 -14.21 -18.18
C HIS A 32 -3.22 -12.73 -18.48
N LEU A 33 -3.06 -11.87 -17.48
CA LEU A 33 -3.19 -10.42 -17.64
C LEU A 33 -2.16 -9.88 -18.65
N LEU A 34 -0.90 -10.30 -18.53
CA LEU A 34 0.18 -9.88 -19.43
C LEU A 34 -0.04 -10.40 -20.85
N SER A 35 -0.44 -11.67 -21.01
CA SER A 35 -0.76 -12.25 -22.32
C SER A 35 -1.88 -11.46 -23.00
N TYR A 36 -2.92 -11.11 -22.24
CA TYR A 36 -4.01 -10.29 -22.74
C TYR A 36 -3.57 -8.88 -23.13
N ALA A 37 -2.69 -8.25 -22.35
CA ALA A 37 -2.11 -6.94 -22.67
C ALA A 37 -1.29 -6.99 -23.96
N HIS A 38 -0.49 -8.04 -24.19
CA HIS A 38 0.27 -8.25 -25.43
C HIS A 38 -0.65 -8.39 -26.65
N GLU A 39 -1.73 -9.16 -26.53
CA GLU A 39 -2.71 -9.35 -27.61
C GLU A 39 -3.48 -8.06 -27.94
N ARG A 40 -3.94 -7.33 -26.92
CA ARG A 40 -4.78 -6.13 -27.07
C ARG A 40 -3.98 -4.88 -27.37
N LYS A 41 -2.68 -4.88 -27.07
CA LYS A 41 -1.74 -3.73 -27.14
C LYS A 41 -2.06 -2.58 -26.18
N LEU A 42 -3.33 -2.36 -25.85
CA LEU A 42 -3.80 -1.39 -24.86
C LEU A 42 -5.02 -1.96 -24.14
N LEU A 43 -4.91 -2.06 -22.81
CA LEU A 43 -6.01 -2.39 -21.91
C LEU A 43 -6.63 -1.09 -21.40
N VAL A 44 -7.92 -0.89 -21.66
CA VAL A 44 -8.62 0.35 -21.29
C VAL A 44 -8.72 0.47 -19.76
N SER A 45 -8.47 1.67 -19.22
CA SER A 45 -8.65 1.96 -17.80
C SER A 45 -10.02 2.59 -17.51
N GLU A 46 -10.50 2.41 -16.28
CA GLU A 46 -11.62 3.15 -15.71
C GLU A 46 -11.08 3.99 -14.54
N GLY A 47 -10.66 5.22 -14.86
CA GLY A 47 -9.99 6.12 -13.92
C GLY A 47 -8.51 5.77 -13.70
N ALA A 48 -7.89 6.43 -12.74
CA ALA A 48 -6.46 6.29 -12.49
C ALA A 48 -6.10 4.88 -11.99
N TRP A 49 -5.22 4.19 -12.73
CA TRP A 49 -4.61 2.92 -12.32
C TRP A 49 -5.62 1.81 -11.99
N ARG A 50 -6.73 1.76 -12.73
CA ARG A 50 -7.78 0.75 -12.56
C ARG A 50 -8.22 0.22 -13.91
N LEU A 51 -8.23 -1.10 -14.07
CA LEU A 51 -8.70 -1.75 -15.29
C LEU A 51 -10.21 -1.55 -15.49
N HIS A 52 -10.63 -1.30 -16.72
CA HIS A 52 -12.04 -1.12 -17.06
C HIS A 52 -12.84 -2.41 -16.89
N SER A 53 -14.08 -2.32 -16.37
CA SER A 53 -14.90 -3.50 -16.07
C SER A 53 -15.15 -4.42 -17.27
N ARG A 54 -15.17 -3.86 -18.48
CA ARG A 54 -15.26 -4.63 -19.73
C ARG A 54 -14.05 -5.58 -19.90
N GLU A 55 -12.84 -5.06 -19.76
CA GLU A 55 -11.61 -5.85 -19.85
C GLU A 55 -11.57 -6.93 -18.75
N CYS A 56 -12.03 -6.60 -17.53
CA CYS A 56 -12.15 -7.57 -16.44
C CYS A 56 -13.08 -8.74 -16.78
N ARG A 57 -14.25 -8.46 -17.37
CA ARG A 57 -15.21 -9.51 -17.78
C ARG A 57 -14.65 -10.37 -18.89
N GLU A 58 -14.04 -9.75 -19.89
CA GLU A 58 -13.42 -10.48 -21.00
C GLU A 58 -12.25 -11.36 -20.51
N LEU A 59 -11.46 -10.90 -19.54
CA LEU A 59 -10.43 -11.72 -18.88
C LEU A 59 -11.07 -12.91 -18.15
N GLU A 60 -12.10 -12.68 -17.33
CA GLU A 60 -12.79 -13.73 -16.59
C GLU A 60 -13.45 -14.78 -17.51
N GLU A 61 -14.06 -14.35 -18.62
CA GLU A 61 -14.63 -15.25 -19.64
C GLU A 61 -13.55 -16.12 -20.30
N ARG A 62 -12.35 -15.57 -20.52
CA ARG A 62 -11.24 -16.29 -21.17
C ARG A 62 -10.49 -17.24 -20.24
N THR A 63 -10.27 -16.84 -19.00
CA THR A 63 -9.53 -17.63 -18.02
C THR A 63 -10.43 -18.59 -17.26
N GLY A 64 -11.74 -18.32 -17.20
CA GLY A 64 -12.71 -19.08 -16.42
C GLY A 64 -12.66 -18.79 -14.92
N TYR A 65 -11.98 -17.71 -14.50
CA TYR A 65 -11.90 -17.33 -13.08
C TYR A 65 -11.57 -15.85 -12.88
N SER A 66 -11.83 -15.37 -11.66
CA SER A 66 -11.35 -14.08 -11.15
C SER A 66 -10.29 -14.29 -10.07
N PRO A 67 -9.11 -13.63 -10.15
CA PRO A 67 -8.09 -13.74 -9.12
C PRO A 67 -8.57 -13.11 -7.81
N PRO A 68 -7.94 -13.42 -6.67
CA PRO A 68 -8.21 -12.74 -5.40
C PRO A 68 -8.13 -11.21 -5.56
N GLY A 69 -9.14 -10.49 -5.09
CA GLY A 69 -9.23 -9.02 -5.25
C GLY A 69 -9.53 -8.53 -6.68
N GLY A 70 -9.74 -9.46 -7.61
CA GLY A 70 -10.21 -9.21 -8.97
C GLY A 70 -9.15 -8.63 -9.92
N TRP A 71 -9.45 -8.73 -11.22
CA TRP A 71 -8.58 -8.21 -12.30
C TRP A 71 -8.28 -6.72 -12.16
N LYS A 72 -9.24 -5.94 -11.63
CA LYS A 72 -9.10 -4.49 -11.43
C LYS A 72 -7.99 -4.14 -10.45
N GLY A 73 -7.90 -4.84 -9.31
CA GLY A 73 -6.86 -4.62 -8.30
C GLY A 73 -5.50 -5.12 -8.77
N LEU A 74 -5.48 -6.32 -9.36
CA LEU A 74 -4.24 -6.92 -9.86
C LEU A 74 -3.55 -6.06 -10.92
N CYS A 75 -4.31 -5.41 -11.81
CA CYS A 75 -3.77 -4.55 -12.87
C CYS A 75 -2.97 -3.35 -12.33
N GLY A 76 -3.42 -2.72 -11.25
CA GLY A 76 -2.72 -1.60 -10.64
C GLY A 76 -1.38 -2.03 -10.01
N LEU A 77 -1.36 -3.16 -9.32
CA LEU A 77 -0.14 -3.73 -8.75
C LEU A 77 0.83 -4.22 -9.84
N ALA A 78 0.30 -4.85 -10.89
CA ALA A 78 1.06 -5.30 -12.05
C ALA A 78 1.79 -4.13 -12.73
N ALA A 79 1.16 -2.95 -12.77
CA ALA A 79 1.81 -1.74 -13.26
C ALA A 79 2.94 -1.27 -12.33
N GLY A 80 2.74 -1.32 -11.01
CA GLY A 80 3.75 -0.91 -10.05
C GLY A 80 4.94 -1.90 -9.91
N CYS A 81 4.79 -3.14 -10.38
CA CYS A 81 5.89 -4.11 -10.46
C CYS A 81 6.42 -4.35 -11.89
N ARG A 82 6.11 -3.43 -12.82
CA ARG A 82 6.60 -3.39 -14.22
C ARG A 82 6.17 -4.55 -15.12
N VAL A 83 5.18 -5.33 -14.72
CA VAL A 83 4.54 -6.29 -15.64
C VAL A 83 3.79 -5.52 -16.73
N LEU A 84 3.10 -4.47 -16.32
CA LEU A 84 2.42 -3.52 -17.19
C LEU A 84 3.03 -2.13 -16.99
N ARG A 85 2.78 -1.25 -17.96
CA ARG A 85 3.03 0.18 -17.84
C ARG A 85 1.72 0.94 -17.91
N ALA A 86 1.49 1.83 -16.95
CA ALA A 86 0.36 2.76 -16.99
C ALA A 86 0.63 3.86 -18.03
N VAL A 87 -0.34 4.12 -18.89
CA VAL A 87 -0.33 5.21 -19.89
C VAL A 87 -1.64 6.01 -19.77
N ALA A 88 -1.73 7.17 -20.43
CA ALA A 88 -2.87 8.09 -20.29
C ALA A 88 -4.24 7.40 -20.45
N ASP A 89 -4.37 6.50 -21.43
CA ASP A 89 -5.63 5.86 -21.80
C ASP A 89 -5.80 4.43 -21.24
N GLY A 90 -4.85 3.93 -20.46
CA GLY A 90 -4.89 2.53 -20.05
C GLY A 90 -3.57 1.93 -19.58
N PHE A 91 -3.39 0.65 -19.91
CA PHE A 91 -2.20 -0.12 -19.60
C PHE A 91 -1.67 -0.83 -20.84
N VAL A 92 -0.36 -0.86 -20.98
CA VAL A 92 0.33 -1.63 -22.03
C VAL A 92 1.25 -2.65 -21.38
N ALA A 93 1.56 -3.73 -22.08
CA ALA A 93 2.57 -4.67 -21.61
C ALA A 93 3.95 -3.99 -21.53
N GLU A 94 4.67 -4.23 -20.44
CA GLU A 94 6.05 -3.73 -20.25
C GLU A 94 7.06 -4.88 -20.25
N SER A 95 6.78 -5.93 -19.48
CA SER A 95 7.61 -7.15 -19.45
C SER A 95 7.28 -8.14 -20.56
N GLY A 96 8.25 -8.99 -20.87
CA GLY A 96 8.03 -10.19 -21.69
C GLY A 96 7.34 -11.30 -20.90
N LEU A 97 6.56 -12.15 -21.58
CA LEU A 97 5.91 -13.31 -20.94
C LEU A 97 6.92 -14.27 -20.30
N ASP A 98 8.04 -14.53 -20.99
CA ASP A 98 9.09 -15.43 -20.49
C ASP A 98 9.74 -14.92 -19.21
N GLU A 99 9.89 -13.59 -19.08
CA GLU A 99 10.44 -12.96 -17.88
C GLU A 99 9.55 -13.24 -16.65
N VAL A 100 8.24 -12.99 -16.78
CA VAL A 100 7.28 -13.21 -15.70
C VAL A 100 7.07 -14.70 -15.42
N ALA A 101 7.14 -15.54 -16.46
CA ALA A 101 7.02 -16.99 -16.32
C ALA A 101 8.17 -17.60 -15.52
N ALA A 102 9.37 -17.01 -15.60
CA ALA A 102 10.53 -17.41 -14.82
C ALA A 102 10.44 -17.06 -13.33
N TRP A 103 9.48 -16.22 -12.90
CA TRP A 103 9.31 -15.90 -11.49
C TRP A 103 8.75 -17.12 -10.74
N SER A 104 9.19 -17.30 -9.49
CA SER A 104 8.48 -18.18 -8.55
C SER A 104 7.19 -17.48 -8.05
N SER A 105 6.25 -18.25 -7.53
CA SER A 105 5.01 -17.71 -6.92
C SER A 105 5.33 -16.74 -5.76
N GLU A 106 6.37 -17.04 -4.98
CA GLU A 106 6.87 -16.16 -3.92
C GLU A 106 7.46 -14.86 -4.48
N ALA A 107 8.26 -14.94 -5.56
CA ALA A 107 8.81 -13.75 -6.20
C ALA A 107 7.73 -12.86 -6.79
N ALA A 108 6.69 -13.44 -7.41
CA ALA A 108 5.53 -12.71 -7.92
C ALA A 108 4.78 -11.99 -6.79
N ARG A 109 4.48 -12.68 -5.69
CA ARG A 109 3.85 -12.06 -4.50
C ARG A 109 4.68 -10.91 -3.94
N ARG A 110 5.98 -11.14 -3.75
CA ARG A 110 6.90 -10.10 -3.22
C ARG A 110 6.91 -8.88 -4.12
N ARG A 111 7.09 -9.06 -5.44
CA ARG A 111 7.09 -7.95 -6.41
C ARG A 111 5.77 -7.17 -6.39
N LEU A 112 4.63 -7.86 -6.28
CA LEU A 112 3.32 -7.21 -6.14
C LEU A 112 3.19 -6.42 -4.84
N LEU A 113 3.70 -6.93 -3.72
CA LEU A 113 3.73 -6.17 -2.47
C LEU A 113 4.67 -4.95 -2.54
N GLU A 114 5.85 -5.14 -3.12
CA GLU A 114 6.87 -4.08 -3.30
C GLU A 114 6.42 -2.97 -4.25
N SER A 115 5.48 -3.24 -5.16
CA SER A 115 4.82 -2.21 -5.96
C SER A 115 4.27 -1.08 -5.07
N TYR A 116 3.68 -1.43 -3.93
CA TYR A 116 3.18 -0.46 -2.98
C TYR A 116 4.25 -0.06 -1.95
N THR A 117 4.93 -1.03 -1.35
CA THR A 117 5.81 -0.74 -0.21
C THR A 117 7.10 -0.02 -0.60
N CYS A 118 7.49 -0.05 -1.87
CA CYS A 118 8.62 0.72 -2.39
C CYS A 118 8.19 1.87 -3.29
N TYR A 119 7.08 1.73 -4.03
CA TYR A 119 6.72 2.68 -5.09
C TYR A 119 5.37 3.39 -4.91
N LEU A 120 4.62 3.09 -3.84
CA LEU A 120 3.27 3.61 -3.59
C LEU A 120 2.32 3.37 -4.78
N ALA A 121 2.53 2.29 -5.52
CA ALA A 121 1.70 1.90 -6.66
C ALA A 121 0.71 0.77 -6.28
N PRO A 122 -0.56 0.85 -6.72
CA PRO A 122 -1.15 1.99 -7.39
C PRO A 122 -1.36 3.18 -6.43
N PRO A 123 -1.27 4.44 -6.90
CA PRO A 123 -1.42 5.63 -6.04
C PRO A 123 -2.76 5.69 -5.27
N SER A 124 -3.81 5.08 -5.82
CA SER A 124 -5.11 4.97 -5.17
C SER A 124 -5.09 4.16 -3.87
N SER A 125 -4.19 3.18 -3.75
CA SER A 125 -3.97 2.44 -2.51
C SER A 125 -3.32 3.33 -1.44
N ALA A 126 -2.41 4.22 -1.83
CA ALA A 126 -1.67 5.09 -0.91
C ALA A 126 -2.54 6.23 -0.35
N ALA A 127 -3.59 6.61 -1.09
CA ALA A 127 -4.51 7.66 -0.70
C ALA A 127 -5.14 7.45 0.68
N GLY A 128 -5.44 6.20 1.06
CA GLY A 128 -5.96 5.89 2.41
C GLY A 128 -4.97 6.31 3.50
N VAL A 129 -3.70 5.91 3.36
CA VAL A 129 -2.63 6.28 4.32
C VAL A 129 -2.44 7.79 4.36
N PHE A 130 -2.45 8.47 3.21
CA PHE A 130 -2.36 9.93 3.17
C PHE A 130 -3.51 10.61 3.92
N ILE A 131 -4.75 10.18 3.68
CA ILE A 131 -5.93 10.74 4.35
C ILE A 131 -5.87 10.48 5.86
N LEU A 132 -5.54 9.25 6.27
CA LEU A 132 -5.50 8.87 7.67
C LEU A 132 -4.36 9.56 8.44
N MET A 133 -3.24 9.87 7.78
CA MET A 133 -2.18 10.73 8.32
C MET A 133 -2.57 12.22 8.34
N GLY A 134 -3.66 12.62 7.68
CA GLY A 134 -4.02 14.02 7.48
C GLY A 134 -3.05 14.75 6.55
N LEU A 135 -2.34 14.03 5.67
CA LEU A 135 -1.40 14.61 4.72
C LEU A 135 -2.17 15.46 3.70
N HIS A 136 -1.66 16.67 3.43
CA HIS A 136 -2.25 17.54 2.43
C HIS A 136 -2.22 16.85 1.05
N PRO A 137 -3.33 16.83 0.28
CA PRO A 137 -3.42 16.05 -0.96
C PRO A 137 -2.31 16.35 -1.98
N VAL A 138 -1.91 17.61 -2.10
CA VAL A 138 -0.84 18.02 -3.01
C VAL A 138 0.53 17.46 -2.59
N TRP A 139 0.81 17.36 -1.29
CA TRP A 139 2.01 16.68 -0.78
C TRP A 139 1.96 15.17 -1.06
N GLY A 140 0.79 14.54 -0.91
CA GLY A 140 0.59 13.14 -1.30
C GLY A 140 0.84 12.89 -2.79
N LEU A 141 0.33 13.76 -3.67
CA LEU A 141 0.59 13.71 -5.11
C LEU A 141 2.08 13.93 -5.43
N ARG A 142 2.72 14.91 -4.80
CA ARG A 142 4.14 15.20 -4.99
C ARG A 142 5.01 14.02 -4.57
N LEU A 143 4.70 13.38 -3.43
CA LEU A 143 5.38 12.18 -2.95
C LEU A 143 5.19 11.02 -3.92
N ALA A 144 3.94 10.68 -4.27
CA ALA A 144 3.67 9.59 -5.20
C ALA A 144 4.40 9.80 -6.54
N HIS A 145 4.44 11.03 -7.04
CA HIS A 145 5.20 11.36 -8.24
C HIS A 145 6.71 11.21 -8.06
N ALA A 146 7.27 11.71 -6.95
CA ALA A 146 8.71 11.62 -6.66
C ALA A 146 9.19 10.16 -6.59
N VAL A 147 8.44 9.32 -5.88
CA VAL A 147 8.76 7.91 -5.68
C VAL A 147 8.65 7.13 -7.00
N ASN A 148 7.64 7.42 -7.82
CA ASN A 148 7.49 6.77 -9.14
C ASN A 148 8.51 7.27 -10.19
N LEU A 149 9.12 8.45 -10.01
CA LEU A 149 10.18 8.97 -10.91
C LEU A 149 11.60 8.56 -10.49
N ALA A 150 11.86 8.37 -9.20
CA ALA A 150 13.18 7.98 -8.68
C ALA A 150 13.57 6.54 -9.05
N SER A 151 12.56 5.70 -9.31
CA SER A 151 12.72 4.52 -10.16
C SER A 151 12.70 5.05 -11.60
N ASP A 152 13.74 4.93 -12.42
CA ASP A 152 13.83 5.50 -13.79
C ASP A 152 12.65 5.06 -14.72
N HIS A 153 11.42 5.58 -14.54
CA HIS A 153 10.18 4.89 -14.95
C HIS A 153 9.17 5.70 -15.78
N ILE A 154 9.46 6.92 -16.24
CA ILE A 154 8.62 7.55 -17.26
C ILE A 154 9.51 8.27 -18.27
N ASP A 155 9.91 7.57 -19.32
CA ASP A 155 10.36 8.22 -20.54
C ASP A 155 9.24 9.14 -21.06
N GLY A 156 9.43 10.45 -20.85
CA GLY A 156 9.11 11.51 -21.79
C GLY A 156 7.66 11.71 -22.22
N SER A 157 6.66 11.05 -21.61
CA SER A 157 5.25 11.24 -21.98
C SER A 157 4.38 11.68 -20.80
N GLY A 158 4.24 13.00 -20.67
CA GLY A 158 2.89 13.55 -20.73
C GLY A 158 2.22 14.05 -19.46
N LEU A 159 2.86 14.06 -18.29
CA LEU A 159 2.42 14.90 -17.18
C LEU A 159 3.62 15.59 -16.53
N ASN A 160 4.18 16.57 -17.24
CA ASN A 160 4.84 17.71 -16.59
C ASN A 160 3.75 18.47 -15.80
N LEU A 161 3.26 17.87 -14.71
CA LEU A 161 2.59 18.64 -13.68
C LEU A 161 3.65 19.61 -13.19
N GLY A 162 3.47 20.89 -13.49
CA GLY A 162 4.45 21.97 -13.29
C GLY A 162 4.81 22.25 -11.83
N PHE A 163 4.96 21.22 -10.99
CA PHE A 163 5.54 21.28 -9.64
C PHE A 163 7.06 21.49 -9.73
N ARG A 164 7.48 22.54 -10.44
CA ARG A 164 8.87 23.01 -10.53
C ARG A 164 9.18 24.10 -9.52
N ASP A 165 8.21 24.47 -8.68
CA ASP A 165 8.47 25.45 -7.63
C ASP A 165 9.04 24.73 -6.40
N ASP A 166 10.37 24.60 -6.39
CA ASP A 166 11.13 24.05 -5.27
C ASP A 166 10.94 24.88 -3.97
N ALA A 167 10.43 26.12 -4.07
CA ALA A 167 10.06 26.92 -2.91
C ALA A 167 8.76 26.45 -2.25
N ILE A 168 7.82 25.84 -3.00
CA ILE A 168 6.57 25.30 -2.45
C ILE A 168 6.74 23.88 -1.92
N PHE A 169 7.65 23.10 -2.52
CA PHE A 169 7.96 21.72 -2.12
C PHE A 169 9.44 21.52 -1.79
N PRO A 170 9.93 22.03 -0.64
CA PRO A 170 11.31 21.84 -0.27
C PRO A 170 11.69 20.36 -0.17
N ALA A 171 12.86 20.00 -0.69
CA ALA A 171 13.32 18.61 -0.74
C ALA A 171 13.41 17.96 0.65
N HIS A 172 13.82 18.72 1.66
CA HIS A 172 13.89 18.23 3.05
C HIS A 172 12.49 17.89 3.59
N THR A 173 11.48 18.70 3.27
CA THR A 173 10.09 18.44 3.66
C THR A 173 9.55 17.21 2.96
N LEU A 174 9.83 17.06 1.67
CA LEU A 174 9.45 15.88 0.89
C LEU A 174 10.08 14.60 1.47
N SER A 175 11.36 14.65 1.86
CA SER A 175 12.06 13.54 2.50
C SER A 175 11.40 13.14 3.82
N ALA A 176 11.09 14.10 4.69
CA ALA A 176 10.42 13.82 5.96
C ALA A 176 9.01 13.21 5.76
N VAL A 177 8.27 13.70 4.76
CA VAL A 177 6.96 13.13 4.38
C VAL A 177 7.11 11.71 3.84
N GLN A 178 8.11 11.47 3.00
CA GLN A 178 8.44 10.15 2.48
C GLN A 178 8.76 9.17 3.62
N ASP A 179 9.67 9.55 4.52
CA ASP A 179 10.09 8.74 5.67
C ASP A 179 8.90 8.41 6.58
N ALA A 180 7.99 9.36 6.79
CA ALA A 180 6.80 9.15 7.59
C ALA A 180 5.81 8.16 6.92
N VAL A 181 5.47 8.35 5.65
CA VAL A 181 4.54 7.45 4.93
C VAL A 181 5.07 6.02 4.88
N PHE A 182 6.35 5.86 4.55
CA PHE A 182 6.97 4.54 4.53
C PHE A 182 7.21 3.98 5.93
N GLY A 183 7.41 4.82 6.94
CA GLY A 183 7.39 4.43 8.35
C GLY A 183 6.05 3.83 8.80
N ALA A 184 4.93 4.46 8.44
CA ALA A 184 3.59 3.91 8.69
C ALA A 184 3.41 2.56 8.00
N THR A 185 3.83 2.45 6.74
CA THR A 185 3.77 1.21 5.96
C THR A 185 4.65 0.12 6.59
N ALA A 186 5.85 0.47 7.04
CA ALA A 186 6.79 -0.43 7.71
C ALA A 186 6.24 -1.00 9.01
N CYS A 187 5.55 -0.19 9.82
CA CYS A 187 4.85 -0.63 11.02
C CYS A 187 3.78 -1.70 10.72
N VAL A 188 2.98 -1.48 9.66
CA VAL A 188 1.94 -2.44 9.25
C VAL A 188 2.57 -3.75 8.77
N VAL A 189 3.58 -3.67 7.88
CA VAL A 189 4.31 -4.86 7.39
C VAL A 189 4.95 -5.64 8.54
N ALA A 190 5.65 -4.95 9.44
CA ALA A 190 6.29 -5.57 10.58
C ALA A 190 5.28 -6.24 11.52
N THR A 191 4.10 -5.64 11.71
CA THR A 191 3.01 -6.23 12.49
C THR A 191 2.46 -7.49 11.82
N LEU A 192 2.16 -7.44 10.52
CA LEU A 192 1.66 -8.59 9.76
C LEU A 192 2.66 -9.75 9.76
N ARG A 193 3.96 -9.46 9.77
CA ARG A 193 5.05 -10.45 9.91
C ARG A 193 5.07 -11.17 11.27
N GLN A 194 4.54 -10.55 12.34
CA GLN A 194 4.46 -11.23 13.66
C GLN A 194 3.31 -12.24 13.74
N LEU A 195 2.35 -12.18 12.80
CA LEU A 195 1.19 -13.06 12.83
C LEU A 195 1.59 -14.49 12.46
N THR A 196 1.10 -15.46 13.23
CA THR A 196 1.20 -16.87 12.82
C THR A 196 0.38 -17.05 11.54
N PRO A 197 0.98 -17.55 10.44
CA PRO A 197 0.27 -17.83 9.20
C PRO A 197 -0.89 -18.81 9.41
N TYR A 198 -1.90 -18.75 8.55
CA TYR A 198 -3.08 -19.62 8.59
C TYR A 198 -3.87 -19.60 9.91
N LYS A 199 -3.77 -18.50 10.67
CA LYS A 199 -4.73 -18.16 11.72
C LYS A 199 -5.66 -17.05 11.26
N ALA A 200 -6.90 -17.10 11.72
CA ALA A 200 -7.89 -16.06 11.53
C ALA A 200 -7.74 -14.99 12.62
N TYR A 201 -7.61 -13.73 12.21
CA TYR A 201 -7.46 -12.55 13.04
C TYR A 201 -8.56 -11.53 12.74
N PRO A 202 -9.02 -10.74 13.72
CA PRO A 202 -10.07 -9.73 13.49
C PRO A 202 -9.56 -8.54 12.68
N ILE A 203 -10.28 -8.15 11.63
CA ILE A 203 -9.91 -7.01 10.77
C ILE A 203 -9.92 -5.68 11.53
N ASP A 204 -10.80 -5.53 12.52
CA ASP A 204 -10.90 -4.32 13.35
C ASP A 204 -9.63 -4.08 14.16
N ALA A 205 -8.95 -5.14 14.61
CA ALA A 205 -7.68 -5.01 15.32
C ALA A 205 -6.55 -4.58 14.38
N LEU A 206 -6.55 -5.05 13.13
CA LEU A 206 -5.65 -4.54 12.10
C LEU A 206 -5.93 -3.06 11.82
N ALA A 207 -7.20 -2.65 11.76
CA ALA A 207 -7.58 -1.27 11.56
C ALA A 207 -7.02 -0.36 12.67
N GLY A 208 -7.06 -0.81 13.93
CA GLY A 208 -6.43 -0.14 15.05
C GLY A 208 -4.90 0.01 14.92
N VAL A 209 -4.22 -1.00 14.37
CA VAL A 209 -2.78 -0.95 14.06
C VAL A 209 -2.48 0.05 12.95
N VAL A 210 -3.28 0.07 11.87
CA VAL A 210 -3.13 1.02 10.75
C VAL A 210 -3.30 2.46 11.26
N ASP A 211 -4.35 2.73 12.04
CA ASP A 211 -4.60 4.03 12.67
C ASP A 211 -3.43 4.47 13.57
N ALA A 212 -2.98 3.58 14.46
CA ALA A 212 -1.83 3.85 15.32
C ALA A 212 -0.53 4.12 14.54
N SER A 213 -0.29 3.38 13.46
CA SER A 213 0.89 3.54 12.61
C SER A 213 0.88 4.89 11.89
N CYS A 214 -0.28 5.32 11.38
CA CYS A 214 -0.44 6.62 10.73
C CYS A 214 -0.25 7.78 11.71
N ARG A 215 -0.80 7.67 12.94
CA ARG A 215 -0.58 8.67 14.00
C ARG A 215 0.89 8.77 14.41
N LEU A 216 1.58 7.65 14.60
CA LEU A 216 3.00 7.62 14.91
C LEU A 216 3.82 8.30 13.81
N ALA A 217 3.57 7.95 12.55
CA ALA A 217 4.25 8.53 11.40
C ALA A 217 4.01 10.03 11.28
N ARG A 218 2.77 10.50 11.47
CA ARG A 218 2.43 11.92 11.49
C ARG A 218 3.21 12.64 12.58
N GLN A 219 3.23 12.12 13.81
CA GLN A 219 3.99 12.75 14.89
C GLN A 219 5.49 12.80 14.56
N HIS A 220 6.05 11.71 14.04
CA HIS A 220 7.46 11.68 13.64
C HIS A 220 7.79 12.74 12.59
N ALA A 221 6.91 12.93 11.60
CA ALA A 221 7.06 13.99 10.61
C ALA A 221 7.02 15.38 11.27
N LEU A 222 6.06 15.63 12.17
CA LEU A 222 5.96 16.90 12.90
C LEU A 222 7.18 17.18 13.79
N ASP A 223 7.78 16.15 14.40
CA ASP A 223 8.99 16.29 15.22
C ASP A 223 10.23 16.56 14.36
N THR A 224 10.22 16.09 13.11
CA THR A 224 11.35 16.25 12.15
C THR A 224 11.26 17.57 11.38
N LEU A 225 10.04 18.05 11.13
CA LEU A 225 9.77 19.29 10.42
C LEU A 225 9.79 20.46 11.41
N ASP A 226 10.63 21.46 11.17
CA ASP A 226 10.52 22.73 11.89
C ASP A 226 9.30 23.50 11.37
N VAL A 227 8.14 23.24 12.00
CA VAL A 227 6.83 23.75 11.57
C VAL A 227 6.76 25.29 11.57
N ASN A 228 7.68 25.96 12.28
CA ASN A 228 7.77 27.42 12.35
C ASN A 228 8.66 28.04 11.25
N ALA A 229 9.43 27.22 10.54
CA ALA A 229 10.34 27.63 9.47
C ALA A 229 9.87 27.22 8.06
N LEU A 230 8.67 26.63 7.94
CA LEU A 230 8.13 26.19 6.66
C LEU A 230 7.57 27.38 5.87
N ASP A 231 8.42 28.01 5.06
CA ASP A 231 7.96 28.75 3.87
C ASP A 231 7.38 27.72 2.89
N GLY A 232 6.05 27.65 2.76
CA GLY A 232 5.41 26.72 1.82
C GLY A 232 4.00 26.27 2.19
N LEU A 233 3.49 25.30 1.42
CA LEU A 233 2.18 24.69 1.65
C LEU A 233 2.20 23.83 2.93
N PRO A 234 1.20 23.96 3.84
CA PRO A 234 1.15 23.14 5.03
C PRO A 234 1.16 21.64 4.67
N VAL A 235 2.05 20.89 5.32
CA VAL A 235 2.25 19.46 5.06
C VAL A 235 1.03 18.65 5.49
N PHE A 236 0.48 18.97 6.66
CA PHE A 236 -0.70 18.32 7.21
C PHE A 236 -1.88 19.30 7.24
N LEU A 237 -3.08 18.76 7.04
CA LEU A 237 -4.32 19.49 7.28
C LEU A 237 -4.41 19.84 8.78
N ALA A 238 -4.97 21.03 9.07
CA ALA A 238 -5.06 21.56 10.43
C ALA A 238 -5.63 20.54 11.41
N HIS A 239 -5.06 20.49 12.62
CA HIS A 239 -5.48 19.55 13.67
C HIS A 239 -6.99 19.61 13.93
N ASP A 240 -7.60 20.78 13.86
CA ASP A 240 -9.04 20.99 14.07
C ASP A 240 -9.92 20.25 13.04
N LEU A 241 -9.40 20.00 11.83
CA LEU A 241 -10.08 19.25 10.77
C LEU A 241 -9.91 17.73 10.90
N VAL A 242 -8.91 17.27 11.66
CA VAL A 242 -8.58 15.84 11.82
C VAL A 242 -8.97 15.32 13.20
N ASP A 243 -8.67 16.08 14.26
CA ASP A 243 -9.07 15.83 15.65
C ASP A 243 -10.49 16.33 15.95
N GLY A 244 -11.01 17.26 15.15
CA GLY A 244 -12.42 17.71 15.20
C GLY A 244 -13.38 16.82 14.41
N LEU A 245 -12.88 15.76 13.75
CA LEU A 245 -13.74 14.69 13.27
C LEU A 245 -14.41 14.04 14.48
N ASP A 246 -15.73 13.97 14.46
CA ASP A 246 -16.43 13.14 15.43
C ASP A 246 -15.90 11.69 15.33
N GLY A 247 -15.96 10.93 16.44
CA GLY A 247 -15.41 9.58 16.48
C GLY A 247 -15.96 8.66 15.36
N ARG A 248 -17.12 9.00 14.79
CA ARG A 248 -17.72 8.30 13.63
C ARG A 248 -16.99 8.60 12.32
N SER A 249 -16.63 9.86 12.06
CA SER A 249 -15.94 10.24 10.84
C SER A 249 -14.51 9.70 10.81
N HIS A 250 -13.81 9.72 11.95
CA HIS A 250 -12.49 9.07 12.07
C HIS A 250 -12.56 7.57 11.81
N HIS A 251 -13.54 6.87 12.41
CA HIS A 251 -13.73 5.43 12.21
C HIS A 251 -13.95 5.08 10.72
N ARG A 252 -14.74 5.88 10.00
CA ARG A 252 -14.95 5.67 8.55
C ARG A 252 -13.67 5.80 7.74
N VAL A 253 -12.79 6.74 8.09
CA VAL A 253 -11.48 6.90 7.42
C VAL A 253 -10.57 5.73 7.73
N VAL A 254 -10.56 5.25 8.97
CA VAL A 254 -9.81 4.06 9.38
C VAL A 254 -10.31 2.82 8.63
N ASP A 255 -11.62 2.60 8.56
CA ASP A 255 -12.22 1.47 7.83
C ASP A 255 -11.92 1.53 6.34
N PHE A 256 -12.06 2.72 5.74
CA PHE A 256 -11.74 2.95 4.33
C PHE A 256 -10.26 2.65 4.06
N THR A 257 -9.36 3.18 4.87
CA THR A 257 -7.91 3.00 4.70
C THR A 257 -7.51 1.53 4.84
N THR A 258 -8.03 0.85 5.87
CA THR A 258 -7.77 -0.56 6.12
C THR A 258 -8.33 -1.43 5.00
N SER A 259 -9.57 -1.21 4.60
CA SER A 259 -10.20 -1.95 3.49
C SER A 259 -9.46 -1.68 2.18
N ASN A 260 -9.06 -0.44 1.90
CA ASN A 260 -8.27 -0.11 0.72
C ASN A 260 -6.94 -0.88 0.71
N LEU A 261 -6.18 -0.89 1.80
CA LEU A 261 -4.94 -1.65 1.90
C LEU A 261 -5.17 -3.16 1.70
N VAL A 262 -6.22 -3.71 2.31
CA VAL A 262 -6.54 -5.14 2.19
C VAL A 262 -6.95 -5.49 0.76
N ASP A 263 -7.93 -4.78 0.21
CA ASP A 263 -8.61 -5.16 -1.03
C ASP A 263 -7.80 -4.78 -2.28
N THR A 264 -6.92 -3.77 -2.19
CA THR A 264 -6.13 -3.30 -3.34
C THR A 264 -4.68 -3.77 -3.35
N LEU A 265 -4.15 -4.17 -2.19
CA LEU A 265 -2.76 -4.63 -2.06
C LEU A 265 -2.65 -6.05 -1.51
N LEU A 266 -3.15 -6.29 -0.29
CA LEU A 266 -2.83 -7.52 0.44
C LEU A 266 -3.52 -8.76 -0.14
N VAL A 267 -4.78 -8.64 -0.55
CA VAL A 267 -5.53 -9.73 -1.18
C VAL A 267 -5.06 -9.97 -2.63
N PRO A 268 -4.97 -8.96 -3.52
CA PRO A 268 -4.54 -9.19 -4.90
C PRO A 268 -3.08 -9.64 -5.04
N SER A 269 -2.21 -9.31 -4.09
CA SER A 269 -0.85 -9.86 -4.05
C SER A 269 -0.80 -11.33 -3.66
N GLY A 270 -1.86 -11.87 -3.05
CA GLY A 270 -1.89 -13.21 -2.50
C GLY A 270 -1.17 -13.34 -1.15
N ALA A 271 -0.96 -12.23 -0.45
CA ALA A 271 -0.38 -12.20 0.90
C ALA A 271 -1.42 -12.44 2.01
N PHE A 272 -2.69 -12.34 1.65
CA PHE A 272 -3.80 -12.19 2.59
C PHE A 272 -5.08 -12.81 2.06
N ARG A 273 -5.93 -13.31 2.95
CA ARG A 273 -7.31 -13.70 2.64
C ARG A 273 -8.25 -13.12 3.69
N ARG A 274 -9.32 -12.49 3.22
CA ARG A 274 -10.43 -12.01 4.05
C ARG A 274 -11.54 -13.06 4.08
N PHE A 275 -12.25 -13.14 5.20
CA PHE A 275 -13.41 -13.99 5.40
C PHE A 275 -14.67 -13.13 5.61
N ASP A 276 -15.84 -13.72 5.35
CA ASP A 276 -17.14 -13.02 5.45
C ASP A 276 -17.51 -12.63 6.88
N ASP A 277 -16.91 -13.28 7.87
CA ASP A 277 -17.11 -13.01 9.30
C ASP A 277 -16.30 -11.81 9.83
N GLY A 278 -15.61 -11.08 8.95
CA GLY A 278 -14.77 -9.94 9.33
C GLY A 278 -13.40 -10.34 9.86
N SER A 279 -13.00 -11.61 9.73
CA SER A 279 -11.64 -12.06 10.01
C SER A 279 -10.76 -12.13 8.76
N PHE A 280 -9.47 -12.33 8.96
CA PHE A 280 -8.50 -12.53 7.90
C PHE A 280 -7.37 -13.47 8.29
N CYS A 281 -6.63 -13.99 7.31
CA CYS A 281 -5.36 -14.67 7.56
C CYS A 281 -4.24 -14.16 6.65
N THR A 282 -3.01 -14.31 7.12
CA THR A 282 -1.78 -14.10 6.34
C THR A 282 -1.23 -15.44 5.86
N PHE A 283 -0.49 -15.40 4.75
CA PHE A 283 0.19 -16.55 4.17
C PHE A 283 1.68 -16.60 4.54
N PRO A 284 2.28 -17.79 4.62
CA PRO A 284 3.68 -17.95 4.99
C PRO A 284 4.60 -17.20 4.02
N ASN A 285 5.70 -16.67 4.56
CA ASN A 285 6.77 -15.98 3.86
C ASN A 285 6.34 -14.70 3.11
N ALA A 286 5.07 -14.27 3.20
CA ALA A 286 4.58 -13.12 2.44
C ALA A 286 5.26 -11.79 2.83
N PHE A 287 5.72 -11.67 4.08
CA PHE A 287 6.29 -10.43 4.63
C PHE A 287 7.76 -10.55 5.08
N ASP A 288 8.39 -11.72 4.92
CA ASP A 288 9.71 -12.00 5.50
C ASP A 288 10.86 -11.29 4.76
N GLN A 289 10.76 -11.19 3.44
CA GLN A 289 11.76 -10.60 2.56
C GLN A 289 11.31 -9.27 1.94
N LEU A 290 10.27 -8.64 2.49
CA LEU A 290 9.70 -7.43 1.92
C LEU A 290 10.55 -6.21 2.28
N THR A 291 10.87 -5.36 1.31
CA THR A 291 11.48 -4.05 1.53
C THR A 291 10.41 -2.95 1.58
N VAL A 292 10.65 -1.90 2.36
CA VAL A 292 9.76 -0.72 2.43
C VAL A 292 10.58 0.55 2.17
N SER A 293 10.55 1.09 0.94
CA SER A 293 11.36 2.25 0.51
C SER A 293 12.84 2.17 0.94
N GLY A 294 13.48 1.02 0.69
CA GLY A 294 14.88 0.78 1.09
C GLY A 294 15.08 0.40 2.56
N LEU A 295 14.04 0.45 3.41
CA LEU A 295 14.07 -0.10 4.76
C LEU A 295 14.06 -1.63 4.69
N ASP A 296 15.14 -2.22 5.18
CA ASP A 296 15.25 -3.65 5.43
C ASP A 296 14.45 -4.06 6.69
N ARG A 297 14.59 -5.33 7.06
CA ARG A 297 13.89 -5.90 8.21
C ARG A 297 14.17 -5.15 9.52
N ASP A 298 15.40 -4.71 9.72
CA ASP A 298 15.81 -4.05 10.96
C ASP A 298 15.27 -2.62 11.02
N GLY A 299 15.31 -1.89 9.91
CA GLY A 299 14.65 -0.59 9.77
C GLY A 299 13.14 -0.66 10.04
N GLN A 300 12.48 -1.70 9.53
CA GLN A 300 11.05 -1.94 9.81
C GLN A 300 10.79 -2.27 11.28
N ASN A 301 11.65 -3.08 11.90
CA ASN A 301 11.54 -3.44 13.32
C ASN A 301 11.76 -2.24 14.24
N LEU A 302 12.58 -1.27 13.84
CA LEU A 302 12.76 -0.02 14.59
C LEU A 302 11.45 0.79 14.63
N TRP A 303 10.79 0.96 13.48
CA TRP A 303 9.47 1.59 13.40
C TRP A 303 8.42 0.87 14.24
N PHE A 304 8.39 -0.46 14.14
CA PHE A 304 7.51 -1.29 14.95
C PHE A 304 7.78 -1.17 16.46
N SER A 305 9.05 -1.09 16.87
CA SER A 305 9.42 -0.89 18.27
C SER A 305 8.97 0.49 18.77
N ARG A 306 9.07 1.54 17.94
CA ARG A 306 8.52 2.87 18.26
C ARG A 306 6.99 2.83 18.41
N LEU A 307 6.31 2.06 17.57
CA LEU A 307 4.85 1.84 17.67
C LEU A 307 4.47 1.21 19.02
N LEU A 308 5.15 0.13 19.42
CA LEU A 308 4.82 -0.61 20.65
C LEU A 308 5.16 0.13 21.93
N ASN A 309 6.29 0.85 21.96
CA ASN A 309 6.72 1.60 23.14
C ASN A 309 5.93 2.89 23.37
N GLY A 310 5.05 3.25 22.42
CA GLY A 310 4.44 4.57 22.35
C GLY A 310 5.49 5.65 22.08
N LEU A 311 5.03 6.85 21.76
CA LEU A 311 5.86 8.05 21.70
C LEU A 311 6.36 8.42 23.11
N LYS A 312 7.27 7.62 23.68
CA LYS A 312 8.19 8.15 24.68
C LYS A 312 9.36 8.74 23.90
N PRO A 313 9.65 10.05 24.03
CA PRO A 313 10.85 10.61 23.45
C PRO A 313 12.05 9.79 23.97
N PRO A 314 13.05 9.51 23.13
CA PRO A 314 14.32 9.04 23.65
C PRO A 314 14.84 10.20 24.50
N PHE A 315 15.07 9.95 25.79
CA PHE A 315 15.52 10.92 26.80
C PHE A 315 14.40 11.83 27.34
N ALA A 316 13.87 11.43 28.50
CA ALA A 316 13.41 12.35 29.54
C ALA A 316 14.58 12.61 30.50
#